data_AF-A0A7M3P680-F1
#
_entry.id   AF-A0A7M3P680-F1
#
_cell.length_a   1.000
_cell.length_b   1.000
_cell.length_c   1.000
_cell.angle_alpha   90.00
_cell.angle_beta   90.00
_cell.angle_gamma   90.00
#
_symmetry.space_group_name_H-M   'P 1'
#
loop_
_entity.id
_entity.type
_entity.pdbx_description
1 polymer ?
#
loop_
_entity_poly.entity_id
_entity_poly.type
_entity_poly.pdbx_seq_one_letter_code
_entity_poly.pdbx_strand_id
1 'polypeptide(L)'
;MTEKLFNPRLIATVWAIYAAATSYGYYGRTVTALTPVEAALPAGSPALAWASASLLLTVGAAVPPNGKWAALGRASRTAGIAICGALLTMWASSYAIDAIYDGSRMWVSAKNYLLLAITAAASATVMGRNRSRGEVAYGNQLGKSH
;
A
#
# COMPACT_ATOMS: atom_id res chain seq x y z
N MET A 1 -18.46 3.95 19.12
CA MET A 1 -18.30 4.64 17.81
C MET A 1 -16.95 4.33 17.14
N THR A 2 -16.27 3.23 17.51
CA THR A 2 -14.88 2.92 17.13
C THR A 2 -14.74 1.92 15.97
N GLU A 3 -15.81 1.23 15.59
CA GLU A 3 -15.72 0.16 14.57
C GLU A 3 -15.70 0.65 13.11
N LYS A 4 -15.98 1.92 12.83
CA LYS A 4 -15.99 2.47 11.45
C LYS A 4 -14.63 3.03 10.99
N LEU A 5 -13.71 3.33 11.91
CA LEU A 5 -12.43 3.99 11.61
C LEU A 5 -11.41 3.05 10.94
N PHE A 6 -11.48 1.74 11.19
CA PHE A 6 -10.59 0.75 10.58
C PHE A 6 -11.28 -0.03 9.45
N ASN A 7 -11.87 0.68 8.49
CA ASN A 7 -12.42 0.06 7.28
C ASN A 7 -11.29 -0.17 6.25
N PRO A 8 -10.93 -1.42 5.92
CA PRO A 8 -9.87 -1.72 4.97
C PRO A 8 -10.02 -1.06 3.59
N ARG A 9 -11.26 -0.81 3.17
CA ARG A 9 -11.55 -0.17 1.88
C ARG A 9 -11.22 1.33 1.92
N LEU A 10 -11.53 2.00 3.03
CA LEU A 10 -11.17 3.42 3.21
C LEU A 10 -9.65 3.60 3.27
N ILE A 11 -8.97 2.74 4.01
CA ILE A 11 -7.50 2.77 4.09
C ILE A 11 -6.91 2.52 2.68
N ALA A 12 -7.48 1.58 1.91
CA ALA A 12 -7.04 1.33 0.54
C ALA A 12 -7.29 2.52 -0.38
N THR A 13 -8.42 3.22 -0.26
CA THR A 13 -8.72 4.44 -1.02
C THR A 13 -7.70 5.54 -0.73
N VAL A 14 -7.34 5.76 0.54
CA VAL A 14 -6.33 6.77 0.92
C VAL A 14 -4.98 6.45 0.27
N TRP A 15 -4.55 5.20 0.35
CA TRP A 15 -3.30 4.77 -0.29
C TRP A 15 -3.38 4.82 -1.83
N ALA A 16 -4.53 4.55 -2.43
CA ALA A 16 -4.73 4.68 -3.88
C ALA A 16 -4.57 6.13 -4.32
N ILE A 17 -5.17 7.08 -3.60
CA ILE A 17 -5.03 8.52 -3.88
C ILE A 17 -3.57 8.96 -3.73
N TYR A 18 -2.91 8.54 -2.65
CA TYR A 18 -1.48 8.81 -2.45
C TYR A 18 -0.62 8.28 -3.60
N ALA A 19 -0.83 7.03 -4.00
CA ALA A 19 -0.09 6.39 -5.08
C ALA A 19 -0.37 7.06 -6.44
N ALA A 20 -1.62 7.45 -6.71
CA ALA A 20 -2.00 8.19 -7.92
C ALA A 20 -1.32 9.57 -7.98
N ALA A 21 -1.36 10.34 -6.90
CA ALA A 21 -0.72 11.65 -6.82
C ALA A 21 0.80 11.53 -7.00
N THR A 22 1.41 10.52 -6.38
CA THR A 22 2.85 10.25 -6.52
C THR A 22 3.21 9.85 -7.94
N SER A 23 2.42 8.96 -8.57
CA SER A 23 2.58 8.57 -9.98
C SER A 23 2.55 9.78 -10.92
N TYR A 24 1.55 10.66 -10.75
CA TYR A 24 1.43 11.90 -11.52
C TYR A 24 2.64 12.81 -11.31
N GLY A 25 3.16 12.90 -10.09
CA GLY A 25 4.35 13.69 -9.77
C GLY A 25 5.63 13.23 -10.49
N TYR A 26 5.73 11.94 -10.84
CA TYR A 26 6.86 11.36 -11.60
C TYR A 26 6.56 11.23 -13.10
N TYR A 27 5.36 11.56 -13.57
CA TYR A 27 5.03 11.41 -14.99
C TYR A 27 5.85 12.38 -15.83
N GLY A 28 6.66 11.83 -16.75
CA GLY A 28 7.56 12.63 -17.60
C GLY A 28 8.72 13.28 -16.85
N ARG A 29 9.05 12.84 -15.62
CA ARG A 29 10.16 13.37 -14.82
C ARG A 29 11.06 12.23 -14.33
N THR A 30 12.36 12.38 -14.55
CA THR A 30 13.40 11.56 -13.91
C THR A 30 13.92 12.29 -12.67
N VAL A 31 14.21 11.55 -11.60
CA VAL A 31 14.76 12.13 -10.38
C VAL A 31 16.11 11.49 -10.10
N THR A 32 17.18 12.28 -10.21
CA THR A 32 18.58 11.81 -10.09
C THR A 32 18.91 11.16 -8.75
N ALA A 33 18.27 11.58 -7.66
CA ALA A 33 18.39 10.93 -6.34
C ALA A 33 17.81 9.51 -6.30
N LEU A 34 17.09 9.08 -7.35
CA LEU A 34 16.41 7.78 -7.45
C LEU A 34 16.97 6.91 -8.57
N THR A 35 18.10 7.27 -9.18
CA THR A 35 18.75 6.45 -10.23
C THR A 35 18.93 4.97 -9.83
N PRO A 36 19.34 4.63 -8.58
CA PRO A 36 19.41 3.24 -8.14
C PRO A 36 18.04 2.55 -8.06
N VAL A 37 17.00 3.33 -7.77
CA VAL A 37 15.62 2.86 -7.66
C VAL A 37 15.00 2.66 -9.04
N GLU A 38 15.23 3.57 -9.99
CA GLU A 38 14.80 3.44 -11.38
C GLU A 38 15.34 2.14 -12.01
N ALA A 39 16.59 1.77 -11.74
CA ALA A 39 17.18 0.52 -12.22
C ALA A 39 16.49 -0.76 -11.72
N ALA A 40 15.83 -0.70 -10.56
CA ALA A 40 15.14 -1.84 -9.94
C ALA A 40 13.64 -1.89 -10.27
N LEU A 41 13.11 -0.90 -10.99
CA LEU A 41 11.67 -0.81 -11.30
C LEU A 41 11.33 -1.42 -12.67
N PRO A 42 10.12 -2.00 -12.82
CA PRO A 42 9.61 -2.42 -14.12
C PRO A 42 9.62 -1.25 -15.11
N ALA A 43 10.25 -1.46 -16.27
CA ALA A 43 10.41 -0.45 -17.33
C ALA A 43 11.11 0.85 -16.88
N GLY A 44 11.86 0.82 -15.77
CA GLY A 44 12.62 1.98 -15.28
C GLY A 44 11.76 3.17 -14.81
N SER A 45 10.44 2.99 -14.64
CA SER A 45 9.53 4.11 -14.44
C SER A 45 8.87 4.10 -13.05
N PRO A 46 9.26 5.02 -12.15
CA PRO A 46 8.55 5.30 -10.90
C PRO A 46 7.05 5.54 -11.12
N ALA A 47 6.70 6.29 -12.17
CA ALA A 47 5.31 6.61 -12.47
C ALA A 47 4.46 5.35 -12.70
N LEU A 48 4.97 4.38 -13.45
CA LEU A 48 4.27 3.11 -13.71
C LEU A 48 4.15 2.25 -12.45
N ALA A 49 5.21 2.18 -11.63
CA ALA A 49 5.17 1.44 -10.38
C ALA A 49 4.09 1.99 -9.43
N TRP A 50 4.05 3.31 -9.23
CA TRP A 50 3.02 3.96 -8.43
C TRP A 50 1.62 3.85 -9.05
N ALA A 51 1.49 3.89 -10.37
CA ALA A 51 0.21 3.69 -11.06
C ALA A 51 -0.32 2.27 -10.83
N SER A 52 0.53 1.25 -10.91
CA SER A 52 0.13 -0.14 -10.66
C SER A 52 -0.36 -0.36 -9.23
N ALA A 53 0.33 0.22 -8.24
CA ALA A 53 -0.09 0.19 -6.85
C ALA A 53 -1.46 0.86 -6.66
N SER A 54 -1.64 2.05 -7.29
CA SER A 54 -2.90 2.78 -7.26
C SER A 54 -4.07 1.98 -7.85
N LEU A 55 -3.87 1.35 -9.01
CA LEU A 55 -4.89 0.52 -9.65
C LEU A 55 -5.30 -0.66 -8.77
N LEU A 56 -4.32 -1.39 -8.21
CA LEU A 56 -4.59 -2.52 -7.32
C LEU A 56 -5.33 -2.10 -6.05
N LEU A 57 -4.96 -0.96 -5.46
CA LEU A 57 -5.66 -0.42 -4.29
C LEU A 57 -7.07 0.06 -4.64
N THR A 58 -7.27 0.63 -5.82
CA THR A 58 -8.58 1.08 -6.32
C THR A 58 -9.52 -0.11 -6.53
N VAL A 59 -9.06 -1.16 -7.22
CA VAL A 59 -9.80 -2.42 -7.36
C VAL A 59 -10.13 -2.98 -5.99
N GLY A 60 -9.13 -3.00 -5.10
CA GLY A 60 -9.26 -3.46 -3.74
C GLY A 60 -10.28 -2.70 -2.88
N ALA A 61 -10.44 -1.40 -3.13
CA ALA A 61 -11.41 -0.52 -2.48
C ALA A 61 -12.80 -0.62 -3.12
N ALA A 62 -12.90 -0.85 -4.43
CA ALA A 62 -14.16 -0.95 -5.15
C ALA A 62 -14.88 -2.28 -4.91
N VAL A 63 -14.13 -3.38 -4.81
CA VAL A 63 -14.70 -4.73 -4.66
C VAL A 63 -15.44 -4.88 -3.31
N PRO A 64 -16.69 -5.39 -3.31
CA PRO A 64 -17.45 -5.64 -2.10
C PRO A 64 -16.74 -6.62 -1.14
N PRO A 65 -16.91 -6.46 0.18
CA PRO A 65 -16.28 -7.35 1.16
C PRO A 65 -16.87 -8.77 1.17
N ASN A 66 -18.07 -8.94 0.63
CA ASN A 66 -18.81 -10.21 0.61
C ASN A 66 -19.10 -10.62 -0.84
N GLY A 67 -19.11 -11.93 -1.11
CA GLY A 67 -19.43 -12.51 -2.41
C GLY A 67 -18.21 -13.05 -3.18
N LYS A 68 -18.45 -13.54 -4.40
CA LYS A 68 -17.47 -14.28 -5.22
C LYS A 68 -16.15 -13.56 -5.48
N TRP A 69 -16.15 -12.23 -5.44
CA TRP A 69 -14.97 -11.39 -5.69
C TRP A 69 -14.24 -10.93 -4.42
N ALA A 70 -14.75 -11.26 -3.23
CA ALA A 70 -14.17 -10.78 -1.96
C ALA A 70 -12.69 -11.16 -1.81
N ALA A 71 -12.30 -12.35 -2.26
CA ALA A 71 -10.90 -12.79 -2.28
C ALA A 71 -10.02 -11.92 -3.18
N LEU A 72 -10.49 -11.59 -4.38
CA LEU A 72 -9.79 -10.71 -5.31
C LEU A 72 -9.60 -9.31 -4.72
N GLY A 73 -10.66 -8.73 -4.13
CA GLY A 73 -10.57 -7.41 -3.50
C GLY A 73 -9.54 -7.36 -2.36
N ARG A 74 -9.33 -8.46 -1.64
CA ARG A 74 -8.30 -8.56 -0.60
C ARG A 74 -6.91 -8.72 -1.17
N ALA A 75 -6.74 -9.66 -2.10
CA ALA A 75 -5.47 -9.89 -2.77
C ALA A 75 -4.98 -8.59 -3.42
N SER A 76 -5.88 -7.86 -4.08
CA SER A 76 -5.59 -6.57 -4.70
C SER A 76 -5.16 -5.51 -3.69
N ARG A 77 -5.85 -5.39 -2.54
CA ARG A 77 -5.41 -4.46 -1.46
C ARG A 77 -4.04 -4.82 -0.90
N THR A 78 -3.83 -6.10 -0.60
CA THR A 78 -2.57 -6.61 -0.03
C THR A 78 -1.41 -6.44 -1.00
N ALA A 79 -1.60 -6.74 -2.29
CA ALA A 79 -0.60 -6.55 -3.32
C ALA A 79 -0.28 -5.06 -3.51
N GLY A 80 -1.31 -4.21 -3.64
CA GLY A 80 -1.12 -2.78 -3.82
C GLY A 80 -0.41 -2.10 -2.64
N ILE A 81 -0.76 -2.44 -1.40
CA ILE A 81 -0.09 -1.88 -0.21
C ILE A 81 1.34 -2.41 -0.04
N ALA A 82 1.60 -3.67 -0.44
CA ALA A 82 2.95 -4.23 -0.44
C ALA A 82 3.85 -3.49 -1.44
N ILE A 83 3.34 -3.17 -2.63
CA ILE A 83 4.07 -2.35 -3.62
C ILE A 83 4.35 -0.96 -3.04
N CYS A 84 3.35 -0.28 -2.45
CA CYS A 84 3.58 1.00 -1.78
C CYS A 84 4.66 0.91 -0.69
N GLY A 85 4.62 -0.11 0.17
CA GLY A 85 5.62 -0.31 1.22
C GLY A 85 7.03 -0.53 0.66
N ALA A 86 7.15 -1.35 -0.38
CA ALA A 86 8.42 -1.60 -1.05
C ALA A 86 8.98 -0.31 -1.68
N LEU A 87 8.16 0.43 -2.43
CA LEU A 87 8.56 1.71 -3.03
C LEU A 87 8.98 2.73 -1.98
N LEU A 88 8.22 2.89 -0.90
CA LEU A 88 8.61 3.81 0.19
C LEU A 88 9.93 3.42 0.84
N THR A 89 10.18 2.12 1.02
CA THR A 89 11.45 1.61 1.55
C THR A 89 12.60 1.91 0.59
N MET A 90 12.41 1.69 -0.71
CA MET A 90 13.41 2.03 -1.72
C MET A 90 13.74 3.53 -1.73
N TRP A 91 12.73 4.40 -1.64
CA TRP A 91 12.93 5.85 -1.53
C TRP A 91 13.68 6.23 -0.25
N ALA A 92 13.31 5.64 0.88
CA ALA A 92 13.99 5.86 2.16
C ALA A 92 15.47 5.47 2.07
N SER A 93 15.78 4.32 1.48
CA SER A 93 17.14 3.84 1.26
C SER A 93 17.94 4.76 0.33
N SER A 94 17.35 5.21 -0.77
CA SER A 94 18.01 6.13 -1.72
C SER A 94 18.44 7.43 -1.05
N TYR A 95 17.52 8.06 -0.31
CA TYR A 95 17.84 9.29 0.43
C TYR A 95 18.81 9.07 1.60
N ALA A 96 18.80 7.89 2.22
CA ALA A 96 19.76 7.55 3.25
C ALA A 96 21.17 7.40 2.68
N ILE A 97 21.30 6.76 1.52
CA ILE A 97 22.56 6.62 0.78
C ILE A 97 23.10 8.00 0.42
N ASP A 98 22.32 8.86 -0.23
CA ASP A 98 22.75 10.22 -0.59
C ASP A 98 23.15 11.05 0.65
N ALA A 99 22.47 10.87 1.79
CA ALA A 99 22.83 11.54 3.03
C ALA A 99 24.18 11.07 3.61
N ILE A 100 24.50 9.78 3.47
CA ILE A 100 25.75 9.19 3.96
C ILE A 100 26.92 9.61 3.07
N TYR A 101 26.76 9.56 1.74
CA TYR A 101 27.83 9.85 0.80
C TYR A 101 28.10 11.35 0.63
N ASP A 102 27.05 12.17 0.53
CA ASP A 102 27.19 13.61 0.23
C ASP A 102 27.09 14.50 1.48
N GLY A 103 26.89 13.91 2.68
CA GLY A 103 26.72 14.67 3.93
C GLY A 103 25.50 15.59 3.94
N SER A 104 24.53 15.32 3.06
CA SER A 104 23.40 16.21 2.78
C SER A 104 22.30 16.11 3.84
N ARG A 105 21.38 17.08 3.86
CA ARG A 105 20.16 17.03 4.72
C ARG A 105 19.12 15.99 4.26
N MET A 106 19.46 15.11 3.31
CA MET A 106 18.55 14.11 2.77
C MET A 106 18.11 13.05 3.79
N TRP A 107 18.81 12.91 4.91
CA TRP A 107 18.38 12.08 6.04
C TRP A 107 17.00 12.47 6.58
N VAL A 108 16.58 13.74 6.41
CA VAL A 108 15.23 14.21 6.79
C VAL A 108 14.17 13.58 5.90
N SER A 109 14.43 13.47 4.60
CA SER A 109 13.53 12.78 3.68
C SER A 109 13.55 11.27 3.95
N ALA A 110 14.72 10.68 4.16
CA ALA A 110 14.87 9.25 4.43
C ALA A 110 13.99 8.77 5.59
N LYS A 111 14.03 9.45 6.75
CA LYS A 111 13.20 9.08 7.92
C LYS A 111 11.70 9.26 7.65
N ASN A 112 11.29 10.27 6.87
CA ASN A 112 9.89 10.52 6.55
C ASN A 112 9.33 9.40 5.66
N TYR A 113 10.09 9.00 4.64
CA TYR A 113 9.73 7.86 3.79
C TYR A 113 9.72 6.53 4.57
N LEU A 114 10.64 6.35 5.54
CA LEU A 114 10.64 5.19 6.42
C LEU A 114 9.38 5.14 7.31
N LEU A 115 8.96 6.27 7.90
CA LEU A 115 7.72 6.36 8.67
C LEU A 115 6.49 6.02 7.82
N LEU A 116 6.46 6.49 6.57
CA LEU A 116 5.41 6.13 5.62
C LEU A 116 5.44 4.62 5.30
N ALA A 117 6.62 4.02 5.14
CA ALA A 117 6.76 2.59 4.90
C ALA A 117 6.23 1.76 6.09
N ILE A 118 6.54 2.16 7.32
CA ILE A 118 6.00 1.54 8.54
C ILE A 118 4.48 1.71 8.59
N THR A 119 3.96 2.87 8.22
CA THR A 119 2.51 3.13 8.15
C THR A 119 1.83 2.25 7.09
N ALA A 120 2.50 2.01 5.96
CA ALA A 120 2.03 1.07 4.94
C ALA A 120 2.00 -0.37 5.48
N ALA A 121 3.03 -0.80 6.21
CA ALA A 121 3.07 -2.11 6.86
C ALA A 121 1.94 -2.27 7.89
N ALA A 122 1.72 -1.26 8.74
CA ALA A 122 0.60 -1.25 9.68
C ALA A 122 -0.74 -1.33 8.94
N SER A 123 -0.91 -0.56 7.86
CA SER A 123 -2.11 -0.60 7.00
C SER A 123 -2.34 -1.98 6.39
N ALA A 124 -1.28 -2.66 5.96
CA ALA A 124 -1.34 -4.02 5.41
C ALA A 124 -1.88 -5.03 6.44
N THR A 125 -1.47 -4.94 7.71
CA THR A 125 -1.99 -5.82 8.76
C THR A 125 -3.50 -5.66 8.99
N VAL A 126 -4.01 -4.43 8.85
CA VAL A 126 -5.45 -4.15 8.96
C VAL A 126 -6.19 -4.62 7.71
N MET A 127 -5.63 -4.40 6.52
CA MET A 127 -6.26 -4.81 5.26
C MET A 127 -6.30 -6.33 5.05
N GLY A 128 -5.28 -7.05 5.54
CA GLY A 128 -5.17 -8.51 5.44
C GLY A 128 -6.04 -9.27 6.44
N ARG A 129 -6.45 -8.65 7.54
CA ARG A 129 -7.35 -9.26 8.53
C ARG A 129 -8.79 -9.25 7.99
N ASN A 130 -9.21 -10.37 7.43
CA ASN A 130 -10.63 -10.64 7.20
C ASN A 130 -11.37 -10.60 8.54
N ARG A 131 -12.39 -9.75 8.69
CA ARG A 131 -13.43 -9.98 9.69
C ARG A 131 -14.29 -11.17 9.22
N SER A 132 -13.77 -12.38 9.39
CA SER A 132 -14.51 -13.64 9.30
C SER A 132 -15.25 -13.95 10.62
N ARG A 133 -15.63 -12.93 11.40
CA ARG A 133 -16.38 -13.15 12.65
C ARG A 133 -17.88 -13.43 12.42
N GLY A 134 -18.36 -13.29 11.17
CA GLY A 134 -19.75 -13.56 10.79
C GLY A 134 -20.05 -15.01 10.37
N GLU A 135 -19.08 -15.72 9.79
CA GLU A 135 -19.30 -17.11 9.32
C GLU A 135 -19.15 -18.14 10.44
N VAL A 136 -18.29 -17.89 11.44
CA VAL A 136 -18.15 -18.78 12.61
C VAL A 136 -19.36 -18.66 13.55
N ALA A 137 -20.06 -17.52 13.56
CA ALA A 137 -21.26 -17.32 14.36
C ALA A 137 -22.50 -18.00 13.77
N TYR A 138 -22.63 -18.06 12.44
CA TYR A 138 -23.77 -18.71 11.78
C TYR A 138 -23.64 -20.24 11.72
N GLY A 139 -22.42 -20.77 11.53
CA GLY A 139 -22.17 -22.22 11.55
C GLY A 139 -22.44 -22.86 12.92
N ASN A 140 -22.26 -22.11 14.00
CA ASN A 140 -22.46 -22.60 15.37
C ASN A 140 -23.91 -22.48 15.87
N GLN A 141 -24.80 -21.81 15.12
CA GLN A 141 -26.23 -21.75 15.42
C GLN A 141 -27.05 -22.80 14.65
N LEU A 142 -26.56 -23.29 13.51
CA LEU A 142 -27.23 -24.34 12.72
C LEU A 142 -26.90 -25.77 13.19
N GLY A 143 -25.89 -25.95 14.05
CA GLY A 143 -25.55 -27.25 14.65
C GLY A 143 -26.24 -27.54 15.99
N LYS A 144 -27.19 -26.70 16.42
CA LYS A 144 -27.94 -26.87 17.68
C LYS A 144 -29.44 -26.67 17.46
N SER A 145 -30.01 -27.47 16.57
CA SER A 145 -31.46 -27.73 16.61
C SER A 145 -31.73 -29.14 16.11
N HIS A 146 -32.15 -29.98 17.06
CA HIS A 146 -32.63 -31.36 16.97
C HIS A 146 -31.57 -32.46 16.88
#